data_AF-A0A516F038-F1
#
_entry.id   AF-A0A516F038-F1
#
_cell.length_a   1.000
_cell.length_b   1.000
_cell.length_c   1.000
_cell.angle_alpha   90.00
_cell.angle_beta   90.00
_cell.angle_gamma   90.00
#
_symmetry.space_group_name_H-M   'P 1'
#
loop_
_entity.id
_entity.type
_entity.pdbx_description
1 polymer ?
#
loop_
_entity_poly.entity_id
_entity_poly.type
_entity_poly.pdbx_seq_one_letter_code
_entity_poly.pdbx_strand_id
1 'polypeptide(L)'
;MFSCFWFNDAANITISYSFSVPILETYLLIMSSLMISMFHGGVVSEYSKKYVYSALLFSLVFIYFAIDEFLNSSVNSLCSPYYASCFMLVGLHLSHVVVGSLGLIELMYFDKFELVRSKSEMIVVYWHFVDFIWLFVFLVVYIFNGNIF
;
A
#
# COMPACT_ATOMS: atom_id res chain seq x y z
N MET A 1 15.24 -3.14 14.60
CA MET A 1 15.10 -2.90 13.14
C MET A 1 16.43 -2.55 12.47
N PHE A 2 17.27 -1.68 13.05
CA PHE A 2 18.59 -1.33 12.47
C PHE A 2 19.66 -2.45 12.48
N SER A 3 19.53 -3.47 13.33
CA SER A 3 20.50 -4.57 13.43
C SER A 3 20.54 -5.46 12.18
N CYS A 4 19.45 -5.51 11.40
CA CYS A 4 19.33 -6.38 10.23
C CYS A 4 20.12 -5.84 9.03
N PHE A 5 20.39 -4.54 8.98
CA PHE A 5 21.22 -3.92 7.92
C PHE A 5 22.65 -4.48 7.90
N TRP A 6 23.12 -4.98 9.04
CA TRP A 6 24.44 -5.58 9.16
C TRP A 6 24.54 -6.95 8.44
N PHE A 7 23.38 -7.58 8.16
CA PHE A 7 23.26 -8.82 7.39
C PHE A 7 22.88 -8.56 5.91
N ASN A 8 23.06 -7.33 5.43
CA ASN A 8 22.93 -7.05 4.00
C ASN A 8 24.19 -7.59 3.30
N ASP A 9 24.10 -8.78 2.71
CA ASP A 9 25.21 -9.40 1.97
C ASP A 9 25.59 -8.55 0.75
N ALA A 10 26.90 -8.44 0.47
CA ALA A 10 27.46 -7.60 -0.60
C ALA A 10 27.01 -7.97 -2.04
N ALA A 11 26.30 -9.08 -2.21
CA ALA A 11 25.55 -9.38 -3.41
C ALA A 11 24.15 -8.77 -3.28
N ASN A 12 24.02 -7.47 -3.58
CA ASN A 12 22.76 -6.70 -3.58
C ASN A 12 21.76 -7.28 -4.62
N ILE A 13 21.12 -8.41 -4.30
CA ILE A 13 20.05 -8.98 -5.10
C ILE A 13 18.73 -8.36 -4.63
N THR A 14 18.27 -7.36 -5.36
CA THR A 14 17.02 -6.66 -5.05
C THR A 14 15.81 -7.58 -5.21
N ILE A 15 14.82 -7.45 -4.32
CA ILE A 15 13.53 -8.17 -4.38
C ILE A 15 12.86 -7.91 -5.73
N SER A 16 12.84 -6.65 -6.14
CA SER A 16 12.50 -6.20 -7.48
C SER A 16 13.25 -4.90 -7.80
N TYR A 17 13.29 -4.54 -9.08
CA TYR A 17 13.84 -3.24 -9.49
C TYR A 17 12.90 -2.13 -9.03
N SER A 18 13.42 -1.22 -8.21
CA SER A 18 12.65 -0.12 -7.62
C SER A 18 11.90 0.73 -8.66
N PHE A 19 12.44 0.82 -9.88
CA PHE A 19 11.87 1.61 -10.98
C PHE A 19 10.82 0.91 -11.85
N SER A 20 10.49 -0.36 -11.58
CA SER A 20 9.45 -1.08 -12.31
C SER A 20 8.17 -1.21 -11.49
N VAL A 21 8.05 -2.29 -10.72
CA VAL A 21 6.84 -2.65 -9.98
C VAL A 21 6.59 -1.72 -8.79
N PRO A 22 7.59 -1.40 -7.93
CA PRO A 22 7.36 -0.62 -6.73
C PRO A 22 6.95 0.84 -6.98
N ILE A 23 7.46 1.47 -8.05
CA ILE A 23 6.99 2.81 -8.47
C ILE A 23 5.54 2.77 -8.98
N LEU A 24 5.15 1.72 -9.72
CA LEU A 24 3.76 1.57 -10.13
C LEU A 24 2.84 1.41 -8.91
N GLU A 25 3.27 0.65 -7.92
CA GLU A 25 2.54 0.45 -6.67
C GLU A 25 2.37 1.74 -5.86
N THR A 26 3.44 2.54 -5.71
CA THR A 26 3.33 3.87 -5.08
C THR A 26 2.38 4.79 -5.85
N TYR A 27 2.44 4.80 -7.18
CA TYR A 27 1.52 5.58 -8.01
C TYR A 27 0.06 5.15 -7.80
N LEU A 28 -0.22 3.85 -7.76
CA LEU A 28 -1.56 3.30 -7.55
C LEU A 28 -2.14 3.72 -6.19
N LEU A 29 -1.35 3.61 -5.12
CA LEU A 29 -1.81 3.99 -3.78
C LEU A 29 -2.02 5.49 -3.63
N ILE A 30 -1.11 6.33 -4.14
CA ILE A 30 -1.28 7.80 -4.14
C ILE A 30 -2.53 8.19 -4.92
N MET A 31 -2.75 7.59 -6.10
CA MET A 31 -3.96 7.88 -6.89
C MET A 31 -5.23 7.43 -6.16
N SER A 32 -5.21 6.28 -5.49
CA SER A 32 -6.34 5.83 -4.67
C SER A 32 -6.65 6.82 -3.52
N SER A 33 -5.60 7.33 -2.87
CA SER A 33 -5.65 8.31 -1.78
C SER A 33 -6.28 9.63 -2.25
N LEU A 34 -5.87 10.13 -3.43
CA LEU A 34 -6.47 11.31 -4.05
C LEU A 34 -7.97 11.12 -4.35
N MET A 35 -8.38 9.96 -4.86
CA MET A 35 -9.80 9.67 -5.13
C MET A 35 -10.64 9.68 -3.85
N ILE A 36 -10.11 9.16 -2.74
CA ILE A 36 -10.78 9.21 -1.43
C ILE A 36 -10.84 10.65 -0.87
N SER A 37 -9.80 11.46 -1.05
CA SER A 37 -9.85 12.89 -0.70
C SER A 37 -10.96 13.62 -1.47
N MET A 38 -11.15 13.31 -2.76
CA MET A 38 -12.23 13.90 -3.59
C MET A 38 -13.62 13.45 -3.13
N PHE A 39 -13.74 12.21 -2.62
CA PHE A 39 -14.95 11.74 -1.96
C PHE A 39 -15.25 12.51 -0.67
N HIS A 40 -14.23 12.73 0.18
CA HIS A 40 -14.38 13.41 1.47
C HIS A 40 -14.64 14.93 1.33
N GLY A 41 -14.02 15.58 0.33
CA GLY A 41 -14.13 17.02 0.04
C GLY A 41 -15.51 17.50 -0.42
N GLY A 42 -16.55 16.69 -0.29
CA GLY A 42 -17.92 17.14 -0.47
C GLY A 42 -18.42 17.11 -1.92
N VAL A 43 -17.82 16.30 -2.80
CA VAL A 43 -18.43 15.96 -4.10
C VAL A 43 -19.58 14.97 -3.86
N VAL A 44 -20.55 15.34 -3.01
CA VAL A 44 -21.73 14.56 -2.64
C VAL A 44 -22.73 14.61 -3.80
N SER A 45 -22.38 13.94 -4.87
CA SER A 45 -23.20 13.69 -6.05
C SER A 45 -23.19 12.18 -6.32
N GLU A 46 -23.96 11.69 -7.30
CA GLU A 46 -23.87 10.28 -7.74
C GLU A 46 -22.45 9.87 -8.16
N TYR A 47 -21.56 10.83 -8.40
CA TYR A 47 -20.15 10.61 -8.70
C TYR A 47 -19.30 10.27 -7.46
N SER A 48 -19.76 10.54 -6.24
CA SER A 48 -19.04 10.21 -4.98
C SER A 48 -18.70 8.72 -4.90
N LYS A 49 -19.67 7.84 -5.15
CA LYS A 49 -19.48 6.38 -5.14
C LYS A 49 -18.51 5.92 -6.23
N LYS A 50 -18.40 6.64 -7.36
CA LYS A 50 -17.44 6.34 -8.43
C LYS A 50 -15.99 6.57 -7.98
N TYR A 51 -15.73 7.59 -7.16
CA TYR A 51 -14.38 7.81 -6.62
C TYR A 51 -13.96 6.70 -5.67
N VAL A 52 -14.85 6.26 -4.77
CA VAL A 52 -14.59 5.11 -3.89
C VAL A 52 -14.34 3.84 -4.71
N TYR A 53 -15.12 3.63 -5.79
CA TYR A 53 -14.90 2.50 -6.71
C TYR A 53 -13.54 2.56 -7.41
N SER A 54 -13.14 3.73 -7.90
CA SER A 54 -11.82 3.90 -8.51
C SER A 54 -10.68 3.66 -7.51
N ALA A 55 -10.82 4.14 -6.27
CA ALA A 55 -9.84 3.91 -5.21
C ALA A 55 -9.70 2.41 -4.88
N LEU A 56 -10.83 1.71 -4.79
CA LEU A 56 -10.86 0.27 -4.57
C LEU A 56 -10.21 -0.49 -5.73
N LEU A 57 -10.47 -0.09 -6.97
CA LEU A 57 -9.85 -0.72 -8.13
C LEU A 57 -8.32 -0.54 -8.12
N PHE A 58 -7.83 0.66 -7.80
CA PHE A 58 -6.39 0.89 -7.63
C PHE A 58 -5.79 0.03 -6.51
N SER A 59 -6.50 -0.13 -5.39
CA SER A 59 -6.09 -1.02 -4.30
C SER A 59 -5.99 -2.48 -4.72
N LEU A 60 -6.96 -3.00 -5.47
CA LEU A 60 -6.94 -4.38 -5.94
C LEU A 60 -5.78 -4.62 -6.92
N VAL A 61 -5.51 -3.65 -7.80
CA VAL A 61 -4.38 -3.71 -8.73
C VAL A 61 -3.06 -3.68 -7.96
N PHE A 62 -2.95 -2.86 -6.90
CA PHE A 62 -1.80 -2.88 -6.00
C PHE A 62 -1.60 -4.25 -5.35
N ILE A 63 -2.66 -4.85 -4.79
CA ILE A 63 -2.58 -6.19 -4.16
C ILE A 63 -2.11 -7.24 -5.17
N TYR A 64 -2.60 -7.17 -6.41
CA TYR A 64 -2.17 -8.07 -7.47
C TYR A 64 -0.66 -7.96 -7.74
N PHE A 65 -0.15 -6.74 -7.94
CA PHE A 65 1.29 -6.54 -8.17
C PHE A 65 2.15 -6.94 -6.98
N ALA A 66 1.72 -6.65 -5.75
CA ALA A 66 2.46 -7.03 -4.54
C ALA A 66 2.58 -8.56 -4.39
N ILE A 67 1.52 -9.30 -4.74
CA ILE A 67 1.55 -10.77 -4.74
C ILE A 67 2.41 -11.30 -5.89
N ASP A 68 2.29 -10.72 -7.08
CA ASP A 68 3.11 -11.11 -8.24
C ASP A 68 4.61 -10.91 -7.96
N GLU A 69 4.96 -9.80 -7.31
CA GLU A 69 6.32 -9.52 -6.86
C GLU A 69 6.82 -10.60 -5.89
N PHE A 70 6.01 -11.01 -4.93
CA PHE A 70 6.39 -12.07 -3.97
C PHE A 70 6.56 -13.44 -4.62
N LEU A 71 5.82 -13.74 -5.69
CA LEU A 71 5.91 -15.02 -6.39
C LEU A 71 7.08 -15.07 -7.38
N ASN A 72 7.40 -13.93 -8.00
CA ASN A 72 8.44 -13.82 -9.03
C ASN A 72 9.79 -13.32 -8.48
N SER A 73 9.90 -13.04 -7.18
CA SER A 73 11.15 -12.56 -6.57
C SER A 73 12.25 -13.62 -6.61
N SER A 74 13.47 -13.19 -6.94
CA SER A 74 14.66 -14.06 -6.96
C SER A 74 15.19 -14.42 -5.56
N VAL A 75 14.73 -13.71 -4.54
CA VAL A 75 15.08 -13.89 -3.12
C VAL A 75 13.85 -14.27 -2.33
N ASN A 76 14.04 -15.08 -1.28
CA ASN A 76 12.97 -15.51 -0.38
C ASN A 76 13.28 -15.06 1.06
N SER A 77 12.27 -15.12 1.92
CA SER A 77 12.40 -14.79 3.36
C SER A 77 13.40 -15.67 4.12
N LEU A 78 13.79 -16.83 3.56
CA LEU A 78 14.77 -17.74 4.15
C LEU A 78 16.21 -17.42 3.74
N CYS A 79 16.44 -16.51 2.80
CA CYS A 79 17.77 -16.21 2.29
C CYS A 79 18.65 -15.49 3.32
N SER A 80 18.12 -14.51 4.05
CA SER A 80 18.84 -13.83 5.12
C SER A 80 17.88 -13.18 6.12
N PRO A 81 18.33 -12.86 7.36
CA PRO A 81 17.54 -12.11 8.33
C PRO A 81 17.09 -10.75 7.81
N TYR A 82 17.87 -10.14 6.90
CA TYR A 82 17.52 -8.90 6.24
C TYR A 82 16.30 -9.09 5.32
N TYR A 83 16.35 -10.02 4.37
CA TYR A 83 15.21 -10.29 3.48
C TYR A 83 13.98 -10.76 4.26
N ALA A 84 14.14 -11.59 5.30
CA ALA A 84 13.06 -11.96 6.20
C ALA A 84 12.34 -10.71 6.77
N SER A 85 13.11 -9.72 7.21
CA SER A 85 12.54 -8.48 7.75
C SER A 85 11.84 -7.62 6.69
N CYS A 86 12.36 -7.56 5.46
CA CYS A 86 11.73 -6.86 4.35
C CYS A 86 10.40 -7.52 3.95
N PHE A 87 10.39 -8.84 3.77
CA PHE A 87 9.17 -9.59 3.45
C PHE A 87 8.12 -9.50 4.56
N MET A 88 8.53 -9.54 5.83
CA MET A 88 7.59 -9.32 6.94
C MET A 88 7.00 -7.92 6.93
N LEU A 89 7.79 -6.90 6.62
CA LEU A 89 7.33 -5.51 6.60
C LEU A 89 6.40 -5.23 5.42
N VAL A 90 6.75 -5.68 4.20
CA VAL A 90 5.88 -5.55 3.01
C VAL A 90 4.61 -6.40 3.19
N GLY A 91 4.73 -7.62 3.71
CA GLY A 91 3.57 -8.50 3.97
C GLY A 91 2.63 -7.95 5.06
N LEU A 92 3.19 -7.34 6.11
CA LEU A 92 2.39 -6.66 7.14
C LEU A 92 1.64 -5.48 6.53
N HIS A 93 2.29 -4.67 5.70
CA HIS A 93 1.62 -3.57 5.01
C HIS A 93 0.51 -4.07 4.09
N LEU A 94 0.77 -5.10 3.29
CA LEU A 94 -0.24 -5.73 2.41
C LEU A 94 -1.48 -6.17 3.21
N SER A 95 -1.29 -6.76 4.40
CA SER A 95 -2.43 -7.13 5.26
C SER A 95 -3.28 -5.91 5.68
N HIS A 96 -2.65 -4.77 5.95
CA HIS A 96 -3.36 -3.53 6.28
C HIS A 96 -4.09 -2.95 5.06
N VAL A 97 -3.51 -3.04 3.86
CA VAL A 97 -4.17 -2.64 2.61
C VAL A 97 -5.44 -3.47 2.37
N VAL A 98 -5.40 -4.78 2.63
CA VAL A 98 -6.57 -5.65 2.55
C VAL A 98 -7.65 -5.26 3.57
N VAL A 99 -7.27 -4.97 4.82
CA VAL A 99 -8.22 -4.49 5.83
C VAL A 99 -8.82 -3.13 5.42
N GLY A 100 -8.01 -2.24 4.88
CA GLY A 100 -8.46 -0.94 4.40
C GLY A 100 -9.42 -1.06 3.22
N SER A 101 -9.18 -2.00 2.29
CA SER A 101 -10.02 -2.17 1.11
C SER A 101 -11.40 -2.71 1.48
N LEU A 102 -11.49 -3.57 2.52
CA LEU A 102 -12.76 -3.93 3.14
C LEU A 102 -13.49 -2.71 3.72
N GLY A 103 -12.76 -1.77 4.34
CA GLY A 103 -13.32 -0.49 4.77
C GLY A 103 -13.84 0.36 3.60
N LEU A 104 -13.13 0.41 2.47
CA LEU A 104 -13.59 1.10 1.26
C LEU A 104 -14.86 0.46 0.68
N ILE A 105 -15.00 -0.86 0.77
CA ILE A 105 -16.23 -1.56 0.40
C ILE A 105 -17.37 -1.09 1.31
N GLU A 106 -17.15 -1.01 2.62
CA GLU A 106 -18.15 -0.55 3.59
C GLU A 106 -18.63 0.88 3.26
N LEU A 107 -17.71 1.77 2.86
CA LEU A 107 -18.02 3.14 2.40
C LEU A 107 -19.01 3.18 1.23
N MET A 108 -19.07 2.16 0.37
CA MET A 108 -20.03 2.12 -0.75
C MET A 108 -21.47 1.88 -0.32
N TYR A 109 -21.67 1.14 0.77
CA TYR A 109 -22.99 0.73 1.27
C TYR A 109 -23.61 1.73 2.25
N PHE A 110 -22.84 2.74 2.65
CA PHE A 110 -23.24 3.72 3.63
C PHE A 110 -23.96 4.91 2.98
N ASP A 111 -25.27 5.03 3.24
CA ASP A 111 -26.07 6.20 2.86
C ASP A 111 -26.43 7.04 4.10
N LYS A 112 -25.96 8.30 4.11
CA LYS A 112 -26.60 9.51 4.66
C LYS A 112 -27.09 9.57 6.12
N PHE A 113 -26.59 8.76 7.07
CA PHE A 113 -26.89 8.95 8.50
C PHE A 113 -25.72 9.59 9.29
N GLU A 114 -25.99 10.36 10.35
CA GLU A 114 -24.93 11.04 11.12
C GLU A 114 -23.95 10.08 11.80
N LEU A 115 -24.43 8.92 12.28
CA LEU A 115 -23.56 7.84 12.80
C LEU A 115 -22.67 7.21 11.72
N VAL A 116 -23.08 7.31 10.46
CA VAL A 116 -22.33 6.83 9.31
C VAL A 116 -21.21 7.81 8.93
N ARG A 117 -21.36 9.11 9.22
CA ARG A 117 -20.33 10.12 8.93
C ARG A 117 -19.05 9.91 9.75
N SER A 118 -19.17 9.67 11.05
CA SER A 118 -18.00 9.41 11.90
C SER A 118 -17.24 8.14 11.49
N LYS A 119 -17.96 7.08 11.10
CA LYS A 119 -17.34 5.86 10.56
C LYS A 119 -16.63 6.12 9.23
N SER A 120 -17.26 6.91 8.34
CA SER A 120 -16.66 7.24 7.05
C SER A 120 -15.36 8.03 7.20
N GLU A 121 -15.29 8.97 8.14
CA GLU A 121 -14.07 9.72 8.47
C GLU A 121 -12.96 8.81 8.98
N MET A 122 -13.28 7.87 9.86
CA MET A 122 -12.30 6.90 10.36
C MET A 122 -11.72 6.04 9.23
N ILE A 123 -12.55 5.58 8.30
CA ILE A 123 -12.09 4.76 7.16
C ILE A 123 -11.21 5.60 6.22
N VAL A 124 -11.59 6.84 5.94
CA VAL A 124 -10.79 7.77 5.12
C VAL A 124 -9.41 8.00 5.76
N VAL A 125 -9.36 8.30 7.05
CA VAL A 125 -8.10 8.50 7.79
C VAL A 125 -7.27 7.23 7.80
N TYR A 126 -7.89 6.06 8.01
CA TYR A 126 -7.19 4.77 7.93
C TYR A 126 -6.58 4.54 6.55
N TRP A 127 -7.31 4.85 5.47
CA TRP A 127 -6.82 4.70 4.10
C TRP A 127 -5.58 5.57 3.84
N HIS A 128 -5.62 6.85 4.23
CA HIS A 128 -4.47 7.74 4.11
C HIS A 128 -3.29 7.31 4.98
N PHE A 129 -3.54 6.73 6.16
CA PHE A 129 -2.49 6.19 7.02
C PHE A 129 -1.76 5.00 6.36
N VAL A 130 -2.50 4.08 5.74
CA VAL A 130 -1.91 2.94 5.02
C VAL A 130 -1.06 3.41 3.82
N ASP A 131 -1.52 4.43 3.10
CA ASP A 131 -0.77 5.08 2.01
C ASP A 131 0.53 5.73 2.51
N PHE A 132 0.47 6.48 3.62
CA PHE A 132 1.65 7.08 4.23
C PHE A 132 2.70 6.04 4.67
N ILE A 133 2.25 4.93 5.27
CA ILE A 133 3.17 3.83 5.62
C ILE A 133 3.81 3.23 4.38
N TRP A 134 3.07 3.09 3.27
CA TRP A 134 3.64 2.56 2.03
C TRP A 134 4.82 3.40 1.54
N LEU A 135 4.72 4.73 1.59
CA LEU A 135 5.84 5.60 1.20
C LEU A 135 7.09 5.35 2.04
N PHE A 136 6.91 5.08 3.34
CA PHE A 136 8.02 4.72 4.22
C PHE A 136 8.59 3.34 3.88
N VAL A 137 7.72 2.35 3.63
CA VAL A 137 8.10 1.00 3.18
C VAL A 137 8.90 1.08 1.88
N PHE A 138 8.39 1.82 0.90
CA PHE A 138 9.01 2.04 -0.40
C PHE A 138 10.42 2.64 -0.27
N LEU A 139 10.55 3.67 0.57
CA LEU A 139 11.84 4.32 0.83
C LEU A 139 12.85 3.36 1.47
N VAL A 140 12.45 2.60 2.50
CA VAL A 140 13.36 1.74 3.26
C VAL A 140 13.73 0.46 2.49
N VAL A 141 12.76 -0.19 1.85
CA VAL A 141 12.95 -1.50 1.23
C VAL A 141 13.50 -1.37 -0.19
N TYR A 142 13.02 -0.41 -0.99
CA TYR A 142 13.36 -0.35 -2.42
C TYR A 142 14.37 0.74 -2.75
N ILE A 143 14.27 1.93 -2.15
CA ILE A 143 15.25 3.01 -2.42
C ILE A 143 16.56 2.76 -1.69
N PHE A 144 16.51 2.42 -0.39
CA PHE A 144 17.72 2.21 0.40
C PHE A 144 18.48 0.91 0.06
N ASN A 145 17.80 -0.08 -0.54
CA ASN A 145 18.42 -1.35 -0.98
C ASN A 145 18.85 -1.30 -2.45
N GLY A 146 18.04 -0.69 -3.32
CA GLY A 146 18.29 -0.66 -4.76
C GLY A 146 19.33 0.40 -5.15
N ASN A 147 20.63 0.11 -4.94
CA ASN A 147 21.80 0.76 -5.56
C ASN A 147 21.60 2.19 -6.09
N ILE A 148 21.29 3.16 -5.22
CA ILE A 148 21.42 4.59 -5.55
C ILE A 148 22.69 5.20 -4.90
N PHE A 149 23.48 4.41 -4.16
CA PHE A 149 24.88 4.73 -3.82
C PHE A 149 25.73 3.47 -3.77
#